data_AF-A0A4D9D2V0-F1
#
_entry.id   AF-A0A4D9D2V0-F1
#
_cell.length_a   1.000
_cell.length_b   1.000
_cell.length_c   1.000
_cell.angle_alpha   90.00
_cell.angle_beta   90.00
_cell.angle_gamma   90.00
#
_symmetry.space_group_name_H-M   'P 1'
#
loop_
_entity.id
_entity.type
_entity.pdbx_description
1 polymer ?
#
loop_
_entity_poly.entity_id
_entity_poly.type
_entity_poly.pdbx_seq_one_letter_code
_entity_poly.pdbx_strand_id
1 'polypeptide(L)'
;MPRLFVSSVALMGAALLCSSSSLAHEAKTVEVTTRSAKPKGENIFKGADMYVNPYFQEELDSSIKTASGEVKKTLQSIRGLSSAYWLDVKSKAPHVRGFALNTANYQTVGEMCPFWDYCLGGKNVNATCCDDPCKLAQQYNAGNNEMNYALLLHNKTTTLWPSFEPRFVIDTGRNGQADMRDSCSNWCNIRGAGIGHRPTVKTGSPLVDAFLWLKTPGESDGCTQILPGAEKEQCPRFDSMCMSVDSIGSLESDPRAPEAGLWFDYQIKELAANARLDG
;
A
#
# COMPACT_ATOMS: atom_id res chain seq x y z
N MET A 1 -11.99 -22.23 8.70
CA MET A 1 -12.43 -20.90 9.15
C MET A 1 -12.24 -19.92 7.99
N PRO A 2 -13.19 -19.01 7.69
CA PRO A 2 -13.03 -18.08 6.57
C PRO A 2 -11.99 -17.01 6.92
N ARG A 3 -11.01 -16.80 6.03
CA ARG A 3 -9.95 -15.78 6.16
C ARG A 3 -10.49 -14.42 5.68
N LEU A 4 -10.08 -13.33 6.33
CA LEU A 4 -10.49 -11.98 5.95
C LEU A 4 -9.64 -11.46 4.79
N PHE A 5 -10.27 -10.98 3.72
CA PHE A 5 -9.62 -10.40 2.54
C PHE A 5 -9.82 -8.88 2.52
N VAL A 6 -8.76 -8.12 2.28
CA VAL A 6 -8.82 -6.66 2.08
C VAL A 6 -8.43 -6.35 0.65
N SER A 7 -9.21 -5.48 0.01
CA SER A 7 -9.00 -5.03 -1.37
C SER A 7 -8.82 -3.51 -1.37
N SER A 8 -7.78 -3.03 -2.04
CA SER A 8 -7.52 -1.61 -2.28
C SER A 8 -7.87 -1.22 -3.72
N VAL A 9 -8.18 0.06 -3.95
CA VAL A 9 -8.69 0.60 -5.22
C VAL A 9 -7.68 1.60 -5.80
N ALA A 10 -7.30 1.46 -7.06
CA ALA A 10 -6.64 2.50 -7.86
C ALA A 10 -7.45 2.70 -9.15
N LEU A 11 -7.83 3.95 -9.47
CA LEU A 11 -8.47 4.27 -10.74
C LEU A 11 -7.42 4.42 -11.83
N MET A 12 -7.41 3.52 -12.81
CA MET A 12 -6.86 3.80 -14.14
C MET A 12 -7.98 3.66 -15.17
N GLY A 13 -8.30 4.78 -15.81
CA GLY A 13 -9.32 4.85 -16.85
C GLY A 13 -8.78 4.30 -18.16
N ALA A 14 -9.38 3.19 -18.62
CA ALA A 14 -9.36 2.83 -20.03
C ALA A 14 -10.77 2.40 -20.43
N ALA A 15 -11.37 3.14 -21.35
CA ALA A 15 -12.64 2.79 -21.98
C ALA A 15 -12.37 1.76 -23.08
N LEU A 16 -12.92 0.55 -22.96
CA LEU A 16 -13.03 -0.37 -24.09
C LEU A 16 -14.48 -0.85 -24.25
N LEU A 17 -14.94 -0.78 -25.49
CA LEU A 17 -16.29 -1.05 -25.96
C LEU A 17 -16.66 -2.53 -25.78
N CYS A 18 -17.89 -2.77 -25.33
CA CYS A 18 -18.52 -4.10 -25.31
C CYS A 18 -18.86 -4.57 -26.74
N SER A 19 -18.54 -5.82 -27.05
CA SER A 19 -19.30 -6.62 -28.02
C SER A 19 -19.76 -7.92 -27.34
N SER A 20 -21.06 -8.18 -27.43
CA SER A 20 -21.76 -9.29 -26.80
C SER A 20 -21.65 -10.56 -27.63
N SER A 21 -21.36 -11.69 -26.98
CA SER A 21 -21.80 -13.01 -27.45
C SER A 21 -22.12 -13.90 -26.25
N SER A 22 -23.32 -14.47 -26.29
CA SER A 22 -23.95 -15.26 -25.24
C SER A 22 -23.61 -16.74 -25.38
N LEU A 23 -23.06 -17.36 -24.35
CA LEU A 23 -23.13 -18.82 -24.15
C LEU A 23 -23.47 -19.08 -22.69
N ALA A 24 -24.65 -19.66 -22.47
CA ALA A 24 -25.12 -20.07 -21.16
C ALA A 24 -24.31 -21.28 -20.66
N HIS A 25 -23.83 -21.21 -19.42
CA HIS A 25 -23.41 -22.38 -18.65
C HIS A 25 -24.18 -22.39 -17.33
N GLU A 26 -24.74 -23.54 -17.02
CA GLU A 26 -25.61 -23.82 -15.90
C GLU A 26 -24.81 -23.74 -14.58
N ALA A 27 -25.12 -22.75 -13.75
CA ALA A 27 -24.43 -22.52 -12.49
C ALA A 27 -24.95 -23.47 -11.41
N LYS A 28 -24.10 -24.39 -10.93
CA LYS A 28 -24.36 -25.14 -9.69
C LYS A 28 -24.22 -24.20 -8.49
N THR A 29 -25.28 -24.09 -7.71
CA THR A 29 -25.34 -23.34 -6.45
C THR A 29 -24.49 -24.02 -5.38
N VAL A 30 -23.45 -23.32 -4.91
CA VAL A 30 -22.73 -23.65 -3.68
C VAL A 30 -23.38 -22.86 -2.54
N GLU A 31 -23.93 -23.54 -1.53
CA GLU A 31 -24.47 -22.89 -0.35
C GLU A 31 -23.34 -22.23 0.45
N VAL A 32 -23.29 -20.89 0.42
CA VAL A 32 -22.42 -20.09 1.28
C VAL A 32 -23.11 -19.96 2.64
N THR A 33 -22.61 -20.65 3.66
CA THR A 33 -22.97 -20.37 5.06
C THR A 33 -22.66 -18.91 5.39
N THR A 34 -23.69 -18.09 5.47
CA THR A 34 -23.61 -16.68 5.86
C THR A 34 -23.33 -16.59 7.36
N ARG A 35 -22.12 -16.13 7.74
CA ARG A 35 -21.90 -15.63 9.10
C ARG A 35 -22.58 -14.27 9.23
N SER A 36 -23.24 -14.05 10.37
CA SER A 36 -23.77 -12.75 10.76
C SER A 36 -22.69 -11.67 10.62
N ALA A 37 -23.01 -10.57 9.94
CA ALA A 37 -22.12 -9.43 9.81
C ALA A 37 -21.81 -8.87 11.21
N LYS A 38 -20.53 -8.59 11.49
CA LYS A 38 -20.13 -7.91 12.74
C LYS A 38 -20.95 -6.61 12.91
N PRO A 39 -21.39 -6.26 14.14
CA PRO A 39 -22.12 -5.04 14.42
C PRO A 39 -21.46 -3.79 13.81
N LYS A 40 -22.30 -2.82 13.41
CA LYS A 40 -21.85 -1.51 12.91
C LYS A 40 -20.95 -0.86 13.97
N GLY A 41 -19.73 -0.50 13.59
CA GLY A 41 -18.74 0.14 14.49
C GLY A 41 -17.67 -0.80 15.05
N GLU A 42 -17.81 -2.13 14.95
CA GLU A 42 -16.76 -3.05 15.42
C GLU A 42 -15.64 -3.22 14.39
N ASN A 43 -14.39 -3.16 14.85
CA ASN A 43 -13.21 -3.44 14.02
C ASN A 43 -13.26 -4.89 13.49
N ILE A 44 -13.33 -5.04 12.16
CA ILE A 44 -13.46 -6.35 11.51
C ILE A 44 -12.18 -7.18 11.59
N PHE A 45 -11.02 -6.54 11.68
CA PHE A 45 -9.71 -7.18 11.77
C PHE A 45 -9.43 -7.73 13.17
N LYS A 46 -10.07 -7.18 14.19
CA LYS A 46 -9.91 -7.67 15.57
C LYS A 46 -10.39 -9.12 15.69
N GLY A 47 -9.49 -10.01 16.06
CA GLY A 47 -9.73 -11.44 16.23
C GLY A 47 -9.94 -12.21 14.92
N ALA A 48 -9.67 -11.60 13.76
CA ALA A 48 -9.73 -12.29 12.48
C ALA A 48 -8.40 -12.97 12.15
N ASP A 49 -8.47 -14.16 11.56
CA ASP A 49 -7.31 -14.78 10.92
C ASP A 49 -7.04 -14.06 9.61
N MET A 50 -5.91 -13.35 9.56
CA MET A 50 -5.50 -12.62 8.37
C MET A 50 -5.03 -13.60 7.29
N TYR A 51 -5.44 -13.38 6.05
CA TYR A 51 -5.03 -14.20 4.92
C TYR A 51 -3.53 -14.06 4.65
N VAL A 52 -2.80 -15.17 4.69
CA VAL A 52 -1.41 -15.24 4.21
C VAL A 52 -1.45 -15.60 2.73
N ASN A 53 -0.86 -14.74 1.89
CA ASN A 53 -0.87 -14.87 0.44
C ASN A 53 0.19 -15.88 -0.04
N PRO A 54 -0.18 -17.09 -0.52
CA PRO A 54 0.78 -18.10 -0.93
C PRO A 54 1.62 -17.67 -2.13
N TYR A 55 1.07 -16.86 -3.05
CA TYR A 55 1.82 -16.31 -4.18
C TYR A 55 2.99 -15.45 -3.69
N PHE A 56 2.73 -14.56 -2.73
CA PHE A 56 3.78 -13.75 -2.11
C PHE A 56 4.82 -14.61 -1.38
N GLN A 57 4.42 -15.73 -0.76
CA GLN A 57 5.37 -16.65 -0.13
C GLN A 57 6.31 -17.30 -1.14
N GLU A 58 5.78 -17.74 -2.29
CA GLU A 58 6.57 -18.35 -3.36
C GLU A 58 7.56 -17.35 -3.97
N GLU A 59 7.12 -16.12 -4.22
CA GLU A 59 7.98 -15.05 -4.72
C GLU A 59 9.09 -14.69 -3.70
N LEU A 60 8.74 -14.58 -2.41
CA LEU A 60 9.74 -14.41 -1.34
C LEU A 60 10.72 -15.57 -1.26
N ASP A 61 10.28 -16.81 -1.45
CA ASP A 61 11.15 -17.98 -1.45
C ASP A 61 12.20 -17.90 -2.56
N SER A 62 11.88 -17.31 -3.71
CA SER A 62 12.84 -17.07 -4.78
C SER A 62 13.97 -16.12 -4.33
N SER A 63 13.63 -15.02 -3.66
CA SER A 63 14.59 -14.03 -3.15
C SER A 63 15.35 -14.52 -1.92
N ILE A 64 14.73 -15.29 -1.03
CA ILE A 64 15.38 -15.90 0.16
C ILE A 64 16.51 -16.85 -0.24
N LYS A 65 16.36 -17.57 -1.37
CA LYS A 65 17.41 -18.48 -1.89
C LYS A 65 18.69 -17.74 -2.23
N THR A 66 18.58 -16.51 -2.73
CA THR A 66 19.72 -15.72 -3.22
C THR A 66 20.16 -14.61 -2.26
N ALA A 67 19.36 -14.28 -1.24
CA ALA A 67 19.70 -13.33 -0.19
C ALA A 67 20.66 -13.91 0.86
N SER A 68 21.33 -13.03 1.60
CA SER A 68 22.21 -13.37 2.72
C SER A 68 22.08 -12.34 3.86
N GLY A 69 22.70 -12.63 5.01
CA GLY A 69 22.77 -11.69 6.14
C GLY A 69 21.41 -11.27 6.70
N GLU A 70 21.30 -10.01 7.11
CA GLU A 70 20.08 -9.42 7.66
C GLU A 70 18.94 -9.37 6.65
N VAL A 71 19.23 -9.12 5.36
CA VAL A 71 18.22 -9.14 4.30
C VAL A 71 17.49 -10.49 4.27
N LYS A 72 18.23 -11.60 4.30
CA LYS A 72 17.62 -12.94 4.34
C LYS A 72 16.75 -13.15 5.58
N LYS A 73 17.22 -12.72 6.75
CA LYS A 73 16.46 -12.84 8.02
C LYS A 73 15.16 -12.03 7.96
N THR A 74 15.22 -10.81 7.44
CA THR A 74 14.04 -9.97 7.23
C THR A 74 13.05 -10.66 6.31
N LEU A 75 13.47 -11.13 5.13
CA LEU A 75 12.61 -11.85 4.17
C LEU A 75 11.96 -13.11 4.79
N GLN A 76 12.72 -13.88 5.57
CA GLN A 76 12.18 -15.03 6.29
C GLN A 76 11.13 -14.62 7.34
N SER A 77 11.35 -13.51 8.05
CA SER A 77 10.45 -13.02 9.09
C SER A 77 9.12 -12.47 8.56
N ILE A 78 9.09 -12.06 7.28
CA ILE A 78 7.89 -11.48 6.65
C ILE A 78 7.11 -12.51 5.82
N ARG A 79 7.72 -13.66 5.49
CA ARG A 79 7.10 -14.74 4.72
C ARG A 79 5.79 -15.25 5.33
N GLY A 80 5.62 -15.16 6.65
CA GLY A 80 4.39 -15.59 7.34
C GLY A 80 3.32 -14.50 7.47
N LEU A 81 3.57 -13.28 6.99
CA LEU A 81 2.67 -12.14 7.19
C LEU A 81 1.57 -12.10 6.12
N SER A 82 0.46 -11.48 6.48
CA SER A 82 -0.65 -11.26 5.57
C SER A 82 -0.34 -10.15 4.57
N SER A 83 -0.70 -10.37 3.31
CA SER A 83 -0.78 -9.32 2.29
C SER A 83 -2.10 -9.43 1.53
N ALA A 84 -2.55 -8.32 0.95
CA ALA A 84 -3.78 -8.30 0.17
C ALA A 84 -3.67 -9.13 -1.11
N TYR A 85 -4.83 -9.49 -1.65
CA TYR A 85 -4.98 -10.11 -2.96
C TYR A 85 -5.83 -9.19 -3.84
N TRP A 86 -5.30 -8.80 -4.99
CA TRP A 86 -5.87 -7.75 -5.85
C TRP A 86 -7.05 -8.27 -6.69
N LEU A 87 -8.17 -7.55 -6.71
CA LEU A 87 -9.37 -7.85 -7.53
C LEU A 87 -9.86 -6.57 -8.23
N ASP A 88 -9.77 -6.51 -9.55
CA ASP A 88 -9.61 -5.30 -10.36
C ASP A 88 -10.85 -4.82 -11.17
N VAL A 89 -12.09 -5.19 -10.78
CA VAL A 89 -13.31 -4.87 -11.55
C VAL A 89 -14.39 -4.03 -10.84
N LYS A 90 -15.13 -3.26 -11.66
CA LYS A 90 -15.92 -2.05 -11.35
C LYS A 90 -17.20 -2.23 -10.49
N SER A 91 -17.63 -3.44 -10.15
CA SER A 91 -18.97 -3.71 -9.60
C SER A 91 -19.14 -3.52 -8.08
N LYS A 92 -18.17 -2.92 -7.36
CA LYS A 92 -18.10 -2.98 -5.87
C LYS A 92 -18.38 -1.67 -5.11
N ALA A 93 -18.76 -0.58 -5.79
CA ALA A 93 -18.92 0.75 -5.19
C ALA A 93 -20.05 0.96 -4.14
N PRO A 94 -21.20 0.23 -4.12
CA PRO A 94 -22.30 0.55 -3.19
C PRO A 94 -22.09 0.17 -1.71
N HIS A 95 -20.93 -0.37 -1.33
CA HIS A 95 -20.70 -0.94 0.02
C HIS A 95 -19.47 -0.34 0.73
N VAL A 96 -19.10 0.91 0.42
CA VAL A 96 -17.94 1.57 1.03
C VAL A 96 -18.16 1.76 2.53
N ARG A 97 -17.32 1.08 3.32
CA ARG A 97 -17.32 1.13 4.79
C ARG A 97 -16.26 2.08 5.35
N GLY A 98 -15.23 2.35 4.57
CA GLY A 98 -14.05 3.08 5.01
C GLY A 98 -13.04 3.21 3.87
N PHE A 99 -11.86 3.73 4.20
CA PHE A 99 -10.82 4.04 3.21
C PHE A 99 -9.56 3.21 3.48
N ALA A 100 -8.88 2.81 2.40
CA ALA A 100 -7.51 2.35 2.44
C ALA A 100 -6.61 3.52 2.05
N LEU A 101 -5.62 3.81 2.89
CA LEU A 101 -4.64 4.88 2.66
C LEU A 101 -3.27 4.28 2.30
N ASN A 102 -2.39 5.12 1.76
CA ASN A 102 -1.00 4.79 1.41
C ASN A 102 -0.77 3.68 0.36
N THR A 103 -1.80 3.21 -0.35
CA THR A 103 -1.74 2.01 -1.22
C THR A 103 -0.78 2.10 -2.41
N ALA A 104 -0.35 3.31 -2.75
CA ALA A 104 0.69 3.60 -3.75
C ALA A 104 1.50 4.85 -3.35
N ASN A 105 1.48 5.20 -2.07
CA ASN A 105 2.24 6.31 -1.53
C ASN A 105 3.30 5.74 -0.58
N TYR A 106 4.26 6.58 -0.22
CA TYR A 106 5.37 6.22 0.65
C TYR A 106 5.48 7.20 1.81
N GLN A 107 4.36 7.81 2.23
CA GLN A 107 4.38 8.61 3.46
C GLN A 107 4.50 7.68 4.66
N THR A 108 5.21 8.17 5.67
CA THR A 108 5.33 7.46 6.94
C THR A 108 3.97 7.33 7.59
N VAL A 109 3.82 6.30 8.44
CA VAL A 109 2.63 6.19 9.30
C VAL A 109 2.54 7.42 10.20
N GLY A 110 3.66 7.77 10.86
CA GLY A 110 3.75 8.93 11.76
C GLY A 110 2.88 8.80 13.01
N GLU A 111 2.76 9.90 13.74
CA GLU A 111 1.86 10.02 14.88
C GLU A 111 0.64 10.86 14.52
N MET A 112 -0.52 10.49 15.09
CA MET A 112 -1.75 11.27 14.93
C MET A 112 -1.71 12.51 15.84
N CYS A 113 -1.83 13.69 15.25
CA CYS A 113 -1.92 14.93 16.02
C CYS A 113 -3.27 15.06 16.77
N PRO A 114 -3.35 15.97 17.76
CA PRO A 114 -4.59 16.19 18.52
C PRO A 114 -5.79 16.64 17.68
N PHE A 115 -5.55 17.39 16.60
CA PHE A 115 -6.57 17.89 15.69
C PHE A 115 -6.00 18.13 14.29
N TRP A 116 -6.86 18.19 13.27
CA TRP A 116 -6.46 18.06 11.87
C TRP A 116 -5.56 19.20 11.36
N ASP A 117 -5.71 20.43 11.83
CA ASP A 117 -4.91 21.60 11.38
C ASP A 117 -3.72 21.92 12.29
N TYR A 118 -3.34 20.99 13.17
CA TYR A 118 -2.28 21.19 14.16
C TYR A 118 -0.94 21.60 13.55
N CYS A 119 -0.54 21.01 12.42
CA CYS A 119 0.73 21.31 11.74
C CYS A 119 0.60 22.34 10.60
N LEU A 120 -0.62 22.80 10.30
CA LEU A 120 -0.93 23.56 9.09
C LEU A 120 -0.14 24.87 9.03
N GLY A 121 0.52 25.14 7.90
CA GLY A 121 1.29 26.37 7.70
C GLY A 121 2.59 26.39 8.49
N GLY A 122 3.14 25.22 8.84
CA GLY A 122 4.36 25.11 9.65
C GLY A 122 4.13 25.49 11.12
N LYS A 123 2.93 25.24 11.66
CA LYS A 123 2.67 25.36 13.10
C LYS A 123 3.22 24.13 13.84
N ASN A 124 3.60 24.30 15.11
CA ASN A 124 4.02 23.21 15.98
C ASN A 124 5.13 22.31 15.41
N VAL A 125 6.06 22.86 14.62
CA VAL A 125 7.12 22.09 13.90
C VAL A 125 7.99 21.21 14.78
N ASN A 126 8.05 21.46 16.09
CA ASN A 126 8.84 20.66 17.02
C ASN A 126 8.06 19.46 17.59
N ALA A 127 6.78 19.31 17.28
CA ALA A 127 5.98 18.17 17.71
C ALA A 127 6.23 16.99 16.76
N THR A 128 6.47 15.80 17.33
CA THR A 128 6.72 14.56 16.57
C THR A 128 5.63 14.25 15.54
N CYS A 129 4.37 14.53 15.85
CA CYS A 129 3.26 14.32 14.90
C CYS A 129 3.31 15.27 13.68
N CYS A 130 4.13 16.33 13.73
CA CYS A 130 4.40 17.27 12.64
C CYS A 130 5.68 16.96 11.87
N ASP A 131 6.34 15.82 12.14
CA ASP A 131 7.42 15.33 11.29
C ASP A 131 6.89 15.19 9.84
N ASP A 132 7.57 15.87 8.93
CA ASP A 132 7.11 16.11 7.57
C ASP A 132 8.29 15.98 6.61
N PRO A 133 8.72 14.73 6.35
CA PRO A 133 9.88 14.46 5.49
C PRO A 133 9.70 15.05 4.08
N CYS A 134 8.45 15.19 3.67
CA CYS A 134 8.04 15.72 2.38
C CYS A 134 7.81 17.23 2.34
N LYS A 135 7.97 17.94 3.47
CA LYS A 135 7.82 19.39 3.58
C LYS A 135 6.47 19.89 3.03
N LEU A 136 5.40 19.13 3.23
CA LEU A 136 4.04 19.41 2.79
C LEU A 136 3.26 20.34 3.75
N ALA A 137 3.60 20.37 5.03
CA ALA A 137 2.94 21.19 6.05
C ALA A 137 3.05 22.69 5.75
N GLN A 138 4.20 23.13 5.21
CA GLN A 138 4.40 24.51 4.74
C GLN A 138 3.58 24.83 3.48
N GLN A 139 3.21 23.82 2.71
CA GLN A 139 2.33 23.94 1.54
C GLN A 139 0.84 23.91 1.95
N TYR A 140 0.53 24.13 3.22
CA TYR A 140 -0.82 24.07 3.79
C TYR A 140 -1.49 22.69 3.65
N ASN A 141 -0.71 21.61 3.69
CA ASN A 141 -1.25 20.26 3.78
C ASN A 141 -1.22 19.75 5.22
N ALA A 142 -2.40 19.51 5.79
CA ALA A 142 -2.58 18.96 7.13
C ALA A 142 -2.27 17.45 7.24
N GLY A 143 -2.25 16.73 6.12
CA GLY A 143 -1.92 15.30 6.05
C GLY A 143 -0.45 15.06 5.73
N ASN A 144 0.46 15.55 6.57
CA ASN A 144 1.92 15.37 6.42
C ASN A 144 2.38 13.92 6.63
N ASN A 145 1.56 13.10 7.31
CA ASN A 145 1.74 11.67 7.45
C ASN A 145 0.38 10.96 7.34
N GLU A 146 0.37 9.63 7.26
CA GLU A 146 -0.86 8.86 7.02
C GLU A 146 -1.84 8.91 8.20
N MET A 147 -1.34 9.02 9.44
CA MET A 147 -2.18 9.19 10.63
C MET A 147 -2.91 10.54 10.63
N ASN A 148 -2.21 11.63 10.30
CA ASN A 148 -2.81 12.95 10.17
C ASN A 148 -3.74 13.03 8.94
N TYR A 149 -3.44 12.30 7.87
CA TYR A 149 -4.33 12.21 6.72
C TYR A 149 -5.65 11.49 7.07
N ALA A 150 -5.58 10.39 7.84
CA ALA A 150 -6.77 9.72 8.37
C ALA A 150 -7.62 10.68 9.25
N LEU A 151 -6.96 11.44 10.14
CA LEU A 151 -7.63 12.43 10.99
C LEU A 151 -8.30 13.55 10.18
N LEU A 152 -7.59 14.08 9.18
CA LEU A 152 -8.11 15.10 8.25
C LEU A 152 -9.33 14.58 7.50
N LEU A 153 -9.23 13.40 6.88
CA LEU A 153 -10.33 12.79 6.14
C LEU A 153 -11.53 12.53 7.06
N HIS A 154 -11.32 11.99 8.26
CA HIS A 154 -12.37 11.78 9.24
C HIS A 154 -13.11 13.07 9.58
N ASN A 155 -12.39 14.16 9.84
CA ASN A 155 -12.98 15.45 10.16
C ASN A 155 -13.81 16.01 8.99
N LYS A 156 -13.25 15.98 7.78
CA LYS A 156 -13.94 16.50 6.58
C LYS A 156 -15.18 15.68 6.24
N THR A 157 -15.07 14.36 6.30
CA THR A 157 -16.20 13.46 5.99
C THR A 157 -17.32 13.56 7.00
N THR A 158 -17.03 13.60 8.31
CA THR A 158 -18.07 13.76 9.34
C THR A 158 -18.73 15.13 9.30
N THR A 159 -18.00 16.18 8.91
CA THR A 159 -18.57 17.52 8.67
C THR A 159 -19.57 17.51 7.51
N LEU A 160 -19.23 16.85 6.40
CA LEU A 160 -20.07 16.78 5.20
C LEU A 160 -21.20 15.75 5.30
N TRP A 161 -20.97 14.68 6.06
CA TRP A 161 -21.90 13.57 6.25
C TRP A 161 -21.92 13.13 7.72
N PRO A 162 -22.70 13.81 8.58
CA PRO A 162 -22.70 13.55 10.02
C PRO A 162 -23.08 12.12 10.45
N SER A 163 -23.81 11.38 9.61
CA SER A 163 -24.20 9.99 9.90
C SER A 163 -23.18 8.94 9.42
N PHE A 164 -22.06 9.37 8.83
CA PHE A 164 -20.99 8.50 8.37
C PHE A 164 -19.75 8.69 9.23
N GLU A 165 -19.36 7.63 9.94
CA GLU A 165 -18.14 7.57 10.74
C GLU A 165 -17.13 6.64 10.03
N PRO A 166 -16.25 7.18 9.17
CA PRO A 166 -15.31 6.34 8.45
C PRO A 166 -14.25 5.77 9.38
N ARG A 167 -13.86 4.53 9.05
CA ARG A 167 -12.70 3.83 9.59
C ARG A 167 -11.63 3.74 8.52
N PHE A 168 -10.38 3.65 8.93
CA PHE A 168 -9.25 3.63 8.02
C PHE A 168 -8.45 2.34 8.18
N VAL A 169 -7.89 1.87 7.07
CA VAL A 169 -6.74 0.97 7.08
C VAL A 169 -5.60 1.69 6.37
N ILE A 170 -4.38 1.48 6.83
CA ILE A 170 -3.19 2.13 6.24
C ILE A 170 -2.30 1.04 5.67
N ASP A 171 -1.91 1.20 4.40
CA ASP A 171 -0.87 0.37 3.80
C ASP A 171 0.49 0.72 4.40
N THR A 172 1.17 -0.27 4.97
CA THR A 172 2.50 -0.11 5.58
C THR A 172 3.56 -0.99 4.90
N GLY A 173 3.24 -1.56 3.74
CA GLY A 173 4.12 -2.52 3.07
C GLY A 173 5.49 -1.96 2.67
N ARG A 174 5.56 -0.66 2.37
CA ARG A 174 6.75 -0.05 1.72
C ARG A 174 7.15 1.32 2.28
N ASN A 175 6.61 1.70 3.44
CA ASN A 175 6.83 3.03 4.04
C ASN A 175 7.70 2.99 5.31
N GLY A 176 8.65 2.05 5.40
CA GLY A 176 9.57 1.92 6.54
C GLY A 176 10.67 2.99 6.61
N GLN A 177 10.81 3.81 5.58
CA GLN A 177 11.73 4.96 5.56
C GLN A 177 10.96 6.23 5.18
N ALA A 178 11.45 7.38 5.63
CA ALA A 178 10.77 8.67 5.52
C ALA A 178 11.37 9.58 4.43
N ASP A 179 12.70 9.59 4.31
CA ASP A 179 13.46 10.60 3.57
C ASP A 179 14.11 10.06 2.28
N MET A 180 13.43 9.15 1.59
CA MET A 180 13.97 8.46 0.40
C MET A 180 13.49 9.04 -0.94
N ARG A 181 12.68 10.10 -0.91
CA ARG A 181 12.13 10.74 -2.12
C ARG A 181 12.57 12.19 -2.21
N ASP A 182 13.12 12.57 -3.35
CA ASP A 182 13.30 13.97 -3.72
C ASP A 182 11.95 14.63 -4.01
N SER A 183 11.01 13.89 -4.63
CA SER A 183 9.64 14.35 -4.81
C SER A 183 8.61 13.37 -4.24
N CYS A 184 7.75 13.89 -3.38
CA CYS A 184 6.71 13.09 -2.74
C CYS A 184 5.50 12.79 -3.65
N SER A 185 5.50 13.31 -4.88
CA SER A 185 4.60 12.83 -5.94
C SER A 185 5.06 11.52 -6.55
N ASN A 186 6.32 11.14 -6.37
CA ASN A 186 6.86 9.93 -6.98
C ASN A 186 6.38 8.70 -6.21
N TRP A 187 5.93 7.71 -6.97
CA TRP A 187 5.31 6.48 -6.46
C TRP A 187 5.87 5.20 -7.08
N CYS A 188 6.64 5.29 -8.17
CA CYS A 188 7.06 4.10 -8.90
C CYS A 188 8.41 3.60 -8.40
N ASN A 189 8.44 2.40 -7.82
CA ASN A 189 9.64 1.66 -7.42
C ASN A 189 10.65 2.53 -6.65
N ILE A 190 10.19 3.21 -5.60
CA ILE A 190 11.02 4.17 -4.85
C ILE A 190 12.25 3.49 -4.26
N ARG A 191 13.43 3.99 -4.63
CA ARG A 191 14.73 3.59 -4.12
C ARG A 191 14.92 4.07 -2.70
N GLY A 192 15.62 3.30 -1.89
CA GLY A 192 15.84 3.60 -0.48
C GLY A 192 14.59 3.42 0.39
N ALA A 193 13.45 3.03 -0.21
CA ALA A 193 12.29 2.62 0.56
C ALA A 193 12.61 1.39 1.42
N GLY A 194 11.81 1.19 2.47
CA GLY A 194 11.94 0.06 3.38
C GLY A 194 10.60 -0.57 3.68
N ILE A 195 10.59 -1.84 4.08
CA ILE A 195 9.37 -2.47 4.60
C ILE A 195 8.96 -1.76 5.89
N GLY A 196 7.70 -1.33 5.99
CA GLY A 196 7.18 -0.65 7.17
C GLY A 196 6.56 -1.61 8.19
N HIS A 197 5.70 -1.06 9.05
CA HIS A 197 5.05 -1.81 10.13
C HIS A 197 4.43 -3.12 9.65
N ARG A 198 4.58 -4.18 10.45
CA ARG A 198 3.87 -5.44 10.22
C ARG A 198 2.35 -5.22 10.25
N PRO A 199 1.57 -5.99 9.47
CA PRO A 199 0.12 -5.95 9.57
C PRO A 199 -0.36 -6.19 11.00
N THR A 200 -1.14 -5.26 11.56
CA THR A 200 -1.57 -5.30 12.97
C THR A 200 -2.82 -4.46 13.20
N VAL A 201 -3.60 -4.83 14.22
CA VAL A 201 -4.73 -4.02 14.74
C VAL A 201 -4.31 -3.09 15.89
N LYS A 202 -3.05 -3.16 16.33
CA LYS A 202 -2.49 -2.27 17.36
C LYS A 202 -1.95 -1.00 16.71
N THR A 203 -2.85 -0.15 16.25
CA THR A 203 -2.54 1.05 15.46
C THR A 203 -2.29 2.30 16.32
N GLY A 204 -2.59 2.24 17.61
CA GLY A 204 -2.50 3.40 18.52
C GLY A 204 -3.58 4.46 18.31
N SER A 205 -4.47 4.29 17.32
CA SER A 205 -5.56 5.24 17.04
C SER A 205 -6.91 4.53 16.98
N PRO A 206 -7.95 5.10 17.62
CA PRO A 206 -9.28 4.60 17.45
C PRO A 206 -9.87 4.96 16.08
N LEU A 207 -9.19 5.65 15.15
CA LEU A 207 -9.69 5.88 13.78
C LEU A 207 -9.19 4.84 12.77
N VAL A 208 -8.05 4.22 13.07
CA VAL A 208 -7.38 3.27 12.17
C VAL A 208 -7.61 1.86 12.68
N ASP A 209 -8.36 1.06 11.92
CA ASP A 209 -8.71 -0.30 12.27
C ASP A 209 -7.54 -1.28 12.14
N ALA A 210 -6.66 -1.09 11.14
CA ALA A 210 -5.48 -1.93 10.96
C ALA A 210 -4.40 -1.25 10.11
N PHE A 211 -3.15 -1.61 10.37
CA PHE A 211 -2.07 -1.57 9.39
C PHE A 211 -2.10 -2.86 8.59
N LEU A 212 -1.97 -2.75 7.28
CA LEU A 212 -2.04 -3.86 6.33
C LEU A 212 -0.97 -3.69 5.27
N TRP A 213 -0.61 -4.78 4.58
CA TRP A 213 0.19 -4.69 3.37
C TRP A 213 -0.73 -4.89 2.18
N LEU A 214 -1.07 -3.79 1.50
CA LEU A 214 -2.07 -3.79 0.44
C LEU A 214 -1.39 -3.91 -0.92
N LYS A 215 -0.40 -3.06 -1.19
CA LYS A 215 0.59 -3.30 -2.22
C LYS A 215 1.62 -4.30 -1.72
N THR A 216 1.78 -5.40 -2.46
CA THR A 216 2.74 -6.44 -2.14
C THR A 216 4.16 -5.88 -2.30
N PRO A 217 4.98 -5.86 -1.22
CA PRO A 217 6.39 -5.48 -1.33
C PRO A 217 7.11 -6.42 -2.30
N GLY A 218 7.88 -5.88 -3.24
CA GLY A 218 8.59 -6.67 -4.24
C GLY A 218 7.87 -6.85 -5.57
N GLU A 219 6.56 -6.59 -5.67
CA GLU A 219 5.91 -6.46 -6.96
C GLU A 219 6.18 -5.07 -7.54
N SER A 220 6.76 -5.00 -8.75
CA SER A 220 7.05 -3.74 -9.43
C SER A 220 5.80 -2.87 -9.57
N ASP A 221 5.98 -1.56 -9.43
CA ASP A 221 4.94 -0.56 -9.73
C ASP A 221 4.84 -0.29 -11.23
N GLY A 222 5.91 -0.52 -11.98
CA GLY A 222 6.02 -0.21 -13.38
C GLY A 222 7.45 -0.34 -13.89
N CYS A 223 7.57 -0.65 -15.17
CA CYS A 223 8.84 -0.75 -15.86
C CYS A 223 9.46 0.63 -16.13
N THR A 224 10.78 0.65 -16.28
CA THR A 224 11.49 1.75 -16.95
C THR A 224 11.25 1.72 -18.47
N GLN A 225 11.78 2.68 -19.23
CA GLN A 225 11.59 2.74 -20.69
C GLN A 225 12.02 1.45 -21.42
N ILE A 226 13.01 0.74 -20.88
CA ILE A 226 13.53 -0.52 -21.42
C ILE A 226 13.31 -1.62 -20.38
N LEU A 227 12.85 -2.79 -20.84
CA LEU A 227 12.60 -3.96 -20.01
C LEU A 227 13.90 -4.64 -19.52
N PRO A 228 13.88 -5.37 -18.38
CA PRO A 228 15.03 -6.11 -17.90
C PRO A 228 15.45 -7.22 -18.88
N GLY A 229 16.76 -7.38 -19.08
CA GLY A 229 17.31 -8.44 -19.93
C GLY A 229 17.21 -8.16 -21.45
N ALA A 230 16.67 -7.02 -21.86
CA ALA A 230 16.61 -6.60 -23.24
C ALA A 230 17.42 -5.32 -23.47
N GLU A 231 18.21 -5.27 -24.55
CA GLU A 231 18.96 -4.05 -24.90
C GLU A 231 18.05 -2.98 -25.54
N LYS A 232 16.92 -3.39 -26.14
CA LYS A 232 16.07 -2.51 -26.96
C LYS A 232 14.57 -2.71 -26.80
N GLU A 233 14.14 -3.69 -26.01
CA GLU A 233 12.70 -3.93 -25.84
C GLU A 233 12.12 -2.83 -24.96
N GLN A 234 11.31 -1.99 -25.60
CA GLN A 234 10.65 -0.88 -24.92
C GLN A 234 9.51 -1.41 -24.06
N CYS A 235 9.31 -0.79 -22.90
CA CYS A 235 8.18 -1.17 -22.08
C CYS A 235 6.86 -0.64 -22.67
N PRO A 236 5.87 -1.52 -22.96
CA PRO A 236 4.58 -1.12 -23.52
C PRO A 236 3.76 -0.20 -22.61
N ARG A 237 3.93 -0.30 -21.29
CA ARG A 237 3.17 0.46 -20.27
C ARG A 237 4.05 1.44 -19.49
N PHE A 238 5.07 1.99 -20.15
CA PHE A 238 5.97 2.95 -19.54
C PHE A 238 5.22 4.18 -18.97
N ASP A 239 5.52 4.52 -17.71
CA ASP A 239 5.11 5.76 -17.05
C ASP A 239 6.36 6.58 -16.71
N SER A 240 6.32 7.89 -17.00
CA SER A 240 7.39 8.83 -16.69
C SER A 240 7.83 8.83 -15.22
N MET A 241 6.91 8.54 -14.28
CA MET A 241 7.21 8.45 -12.85
C MET A 241 8.16 7.30 -12.53
N CYS A 242 8.19 6.24 -13.35
CA CYS A 242 9.14 5.13 -13.24
C CYS A 242 10.55 5.44 -13.76
N MET A 243 10.75 6.64 -14.32
CA MET A 243 12.07 7.17 -14.69
C MET A 243 12.48 8.36 -13.82
N SER A 244 11.81 8.60 -12.69
CA SER A 244 12.29 9.58 -11.72
C SER A 244 13.67 9.18 -11.19
N VAL A 245 14.47 10.17 -10.78
CA VAL A 245 15.72 9.93 -10.04
C VAL A 245 15.47 9.15 -8.75
N ASP A 246 14.25 9.16 -8.21
CA ASP A 246 13.83 8.38 -7.03
C ASP A 246 13.51 6.91 -7.35
N SER A 247 13.33 6.54 -8.62
CA SER A 247 12.84 5.21 -9.02
C SER A 247 13.96 4.23 -9.35
N ILE A 248 13.99 3.07 -8.71
CA ILE A 248 14.92 1.98 -9.03
C ILE A 248 14.83 1.65 -10.53
N GLY A 249 15.99 1.60 -11.19
CA GLY A 249 16.15 1.29 -12.61
C GLY A 249 16.31 2.53 -13.50
N SER A 250 16.12 3.73 -12.93
CA SER A 250 16.36 4.99 -13.63
C SER A 250 17.83 5.37 -13.74
N LEU A 251 18.66 4.89 -12.81
CA LEU A 251 20.11 5.09 -12.81
C LEU A 251 20.82 3.95 -13.52
N GLU A 252 21.99 4.23 -14.08
CA GLU A 252 22.82 3.23 -14.78
C GLU A 252 23.29 2.11 -13.85
N SER A 253 23.47 2.42 -12.55
CA SER A 253 23.86 1.45 -11.52
C SER A 253 22.75 0.45 -11.16
N ASP A 254 21.50 0.76 -11.49
CA ASP A 254 20.36 -0.02 -11.04
C ASP A 254 20.00 -1.09 -12.09
N PRO A 255 19.54 -2.28 -11.66
CA PRO A 255 18.84 -3.16 -12.58
C PRO A 255 17.56 -2.48 -13.05
N ARG A 256 17.22 -2.69 -14.33
CA ARG A 256 15.95 -2.22 -14.90
C ARG A 256 14.77 -2.81 -14.13
N ALA A 257 13.71 -2.03 -13.97
CA ALA A 257 12.48 -2.47 -13.36
C ALA A 257 11.63 -3.30 -14.34
N PRO A 258 11.06 -4.43 -13.91
CA PRO A 258 10.13 -5.19 -14.75
C PRO A 258 8.76 -4.49 -14.82
N GLU A 259 7.91 -5.00 -15.70
CA GLU A 259 6.52 -4.56 -15.87
C GLU A 259 5.73 -4.55 -14.55
N ALA A 260 4.74 -3.66 -14.46
CA ALA A 260 3.91 -3.51 -13.27
C ALA A 260 3.26 -4.85 -12.88
N GLY A 261 3.38 -5.21 -11.60
CA GLY A 261 2.88 -6.45 -11.02
C GLY A 261 3.84 -7.64 -11.09
N LEU A 262 4.91 -7.57 -11.89
CA LEU A 262 5.92 -8.63 -11.91
C LEU A 262 6.87 -8.53 -10.71
N TRP A 263 7.44 -9.67 -10.31
CA TRP A 263 8.39 -9.71 -9.21
C TRP A 263 9.69 -8.97 -9.53
N PHE A 264 10.10 -8.13 -8.60
CA PHE A 264 11.30 -7.32 -8.68
C PHE A 264 12.25 -7.67 -7.52
N ASP A 265 13.06 -8.71 -7.72
CA ASP A 265 13.98 -9.26 -6.73
C ASP A 265 14.93 -8.20 -6.11
N TYR A 266 15.42 -7.26 -6.92
CA TYR A 266 16.27 -6.19 -6.42
C TYR A 266 15.52 -5.28 -5.43
N GLN A 267 14.29 -4.87 -5.79
CA GLN A 267 13.47 -4.02 -4.93
C GLN A 267 13.18 -4.70 -3.59
N ILE A 268 12.72 -5.96 -3.57
CA ILE A 268 12.35 -6.61 -2.30
C ILE A 268 13.56 -6.77 -1.37
N LYS A 269 14.76 -6.99 -1.92
CA LYS A 269 16.00 -7.05 -1.13
C LYS A 269 16.39 -5.69 -0.56
N GLU A 270 16.24 -4.62 -1.34
CA GLU A 270 16.46 -3.25 -0.85
C GLU A 270 15.44 -2.87 0.24
N LEU A 271 14.14 -3.14 0.01
CA LEU A 271 13.09 -2.95 0.99
C LEU A 271 13.40 -3.68 2.31
N ALA A 272 13.88 -4.92 2.21
CA ALA A 272 14.23 -5.74 3.37
C ALA A 272 15.50 -5.25 4.09
N ALA A 273 16.48 -4.69 3.37
CA ALA A 273 17.65 -4.06 3.96
C ALA A 273 17.29 -2.82 4.78
N ASN A 274 16.26 -2.09 4.34
CA ASN A 274 15.82 -0.84 4.92
C ASN A 274 14.59 -0.98 5.85
N ALA A 275 14.26 -2.20 6.28
CA ALA A 275 13.01 -2.46 6.98
C ALA A 275 12.94 -1.83 8.39
N ARG A 276 11.77 -1.28 8.74
CA ARG A 276 11.35 -0.86 10.09
C ARG A 276 10.01 -1.48 10.44
N LEU A 277 10.06 -2.72 10.92
CA LEU A 277 8.89 -3.59 11.05
C LEU A 277 7.99 -3.27 12.26
N ASP A 278 8.52 -2.55 13.25
CA ASP A 278 7.83 -2.31 14.53
C ASP A 278 7.62 -0.81 14.86
N GLY A 279 8.10 0.09 14.00
CA GLY A 279 8.14 1.54 14.25
C GLY A 279 9.51 2.02 14.63
#